data_AF-A0A538B986-F1
#
_entry.id   AF-A0A538B986-F1
#
_cell.length_a   1.000
_cell.length_b   1.000
_cell.length_c   1.000
_cell.angle_alpha   90.00
_cell.angle_beta   90.00
_cell.angle_gamma   90.00
#
_symmetry.space_group_name_H-M   'P 1'
#
loop_
_entity.id
_entity.type
_entity.pdbx_description
1 polymer ?
#
loop_
_entity_poly.entity_id
_entity_poly.type
_entity_poly.pdbx_seq_one_letter_code
_entity_poly.pdbx_strand_id
1 'polypeptide(L)'
;MKTKLATRLASAVACEPTAACVIAGRSGGIWRSTDQGQTWKPVAGSPPAMHYRALACPADGVCVLVGGTGDLAPAETVVLRGTDATKVTAPAIGRSRARAH
;
A
#
# COMPACT_ATOMS: atom_id res chain seq x y z
N MET A 1 18.64 -10.36 8.95
CA MET A 1 17.62 -11.39 9.26
C MET A 1 16.71 -11.53 8.05
N LYS A 2 16.74 -12.66 7.33
CA LYS A 2 15.96 -12.89 6.09
C LYS A 2 14.77 -13.78 6.44
N THR A 3 13.58 -13.20 6.58
CA THR A 3 12.40 -13.93 7.08
C THR A 3 11.62 -14.49 5.89
N LYS A 4 11.46 -15.82 5.84
CA LYS A 4 10.45 -16.46 4.99
C LYS A 4 9.09 -15.94 5.46
N LEU A 5 8.29 -15.38 4.54
CA LEU A 5 7.03 -14.75 4.92
C LEU A 5 6.09 -15.81 5.51
N ALA A 6 5.95 -15.82 6.84
CA ALA A 6 5.01 -16.70 7.51
C ALA A 6 3.60 -16.25 7.13
N THR A 7 2.80 -17.19 6.64
CA THR A 7 1.44 -17.01 6.13
C THR A 7 0.55 -16.31 7.17
N ARG A 8 0.58 -14.98 7.17
CA ARG A 8 -0.34 -14.14 7.93
C ARG A 8 -0.89 -13.11 6.94
N LEU A 9 -1.91 -13.57 6.22
CA LEU A 9 -2.91 -12.76 5.52
C LEU A 9 -2.33 -11.67 4.59
N ALA A 10 -1.45 -12.06 3.65
CA ALA A 10 -1.25 -11.24 2.46
C ALA A 10 -2.62 -11.07 1.79
N SER A 11 -3.05 -9.81 1.65
CA SER A 11 -4.38 -9.47 1.12
C SER A 11 -4.33 -9.20 -0.37
N ALA A 12 -3.17 -8.73 -0.85
CA ALA A 12 -2.90 -8.51 -2.26
C ALA A 12 -1.40 -8.68 -2.55
N VAL A 13 -1.09 -9.10 -3.77
CA VAL A 13 0.25 -9.17 -4.35
C VAL A 13 0.19 -8.58 -5.76
N ALA A 14 1.21 -7.81 -6.13
CA ALA A 14 1.41 -7.38 -7.52
C ALA A 14 2.90 -7.33 -7.82
N CYS A 15 3.27 -7.57 -9.07
CA CYS A 15 4.65 -7.43 -9.52
C CYS A 15 4.75 -6.30 -10.53
N GLU A 16 5.82 -5.53 -10.39
CA GLU A 16 6.30 -4.56 -11.36
C GLU A 16 6.74 -5.29 -12.65
N PRO A 17 6.64 -4.65 -13.83
CA PRO A 17 7.02 -5.27 -15.10
C PRO A 17 8.44 -5.84 -15.14
N THR A 18 9.41 -5.20 -14.47
CA THR A 18 10.82 -5.57 -14.58
C THR A 18 11.28 -6.73 -13.71
N ALA A 19 10.72 -6.95 -12.49
CA ALA A 19 10.94 -8.15 -11.66
C ALA A 19 10.49 -8.00 -10.20
N ALA A 20 10.36 -6.78 -9.69
CA ALA A 20 10.10 -6.57 -8.27
C ALA A 20 8.62 -6.87 -7.95
N CYS A 21 8.37 -7.50 -6.80
CA CYS A 21 7.01 -7.79 -6.35
C CYS A 21 6.73 -7.09 -5.02
N VAL A 22 5.50 -6.67 -4.84
CA VAL A 22 5.00 -6.02 -3.63
C VAL A 22 3.86 -6.86 -3.06
N ILE A 23 3.85 -6.99 -1.74
CA ILE A 23 2.75 -7.57 -0.99
C ILE A 23 2.30 -6.62 0.10
N ALA A 24 1.01 -6.71 0.44
CA ALA A 24 0.42 -5.90 1.49
C ALA A 24 -0.51 -6.75 2.37
N GLY A 25 -0.41 -6.53 3.68
CA GLY A 25 -1.12 -7.31 4.69
C GLY A 25 -2.39 -6.65 5.20
N ARG A 26 -3.32 -7.47 5.72
CA ARG A 26 -4.38 -7.00 6.63
C ARG A 26 -3.74 -6.82 8.00
N SER A 27 -3.85 -5.63 8.60
CA SER A 27 -3.12 -5.12 9.80
C SER A 27 -1.86 -4.29 9.52
N GLY A 28 -1.63 -3.94 8.26
CA GLY A 28 -0.54 -3.08 7.81
C GLY A 28 0.67 -3.87 7.36
N GLY A 29 1.72 -3.11 7.06
CA GLY A 29 2.94 -3.64 6.46
C GLY A 29 2.81 -3.77 4.94
N ILE A 30 3.84 -3.25 4.29
CA ILE A 30 4.11 -3.41 2.88
C ILE A 30 5.48 -4.04 2.80
N TRP A 31 5.62 -5.08 1.97
CA TRP A 31 6.91 -5.70 1.74
C TRP A 31 7.20 -5.75 0.25
N ARG A 32 8.48 -5.57 -0.10
CA ARG A 32 8.97 -5.62 -1.47
C ARG A 32 10.01 -6.73 -1.61
N SER A 33 9.92 -7.46 -2.70
CA SER A 33 10.90 -8.42 -3.17
C SER A 33 11.51 -7.91 -4.47
N THR A 34 12.80 -8.14 -4.65
CA THR A 34 13.53 -7.84 -5.91
C THR A 34 14.13 -9.10 -6.52
N ASP A 35 13.71 -10.28 -6.04
CA ASP A 35 14.25 -11.59 -6.38
C ASP A 35 13.12 -12.59 -6.66
N GLN A 36 12.08 -12.13 -7.37
CA GLN A 36 10.92 -12.93 -7.79
C GLN A 36 10.18 -13.59 -6.60
N GLY A 37 10.08 -12.87 -5.47
CA GLY A 37 9.36 -13.31 -4.28
C GLY A 37 10.13 -14.27 -3.39
N GLN A 38 11.42 -14.53 -3.65
CA GLN A 38 12.24 -15.40 -2.81
C GLN A 38 12.55 -14.78 -1.44
N THR A 39 12.83 -13.48 -1.40
CA THR A 39 13.04 -12.71 -0.16
C THR A 39 12.24 -11.42 -0.15
N TRP A 40 11.84 -10.99 1.05
CA TRP A 40 10.97 -9.85 1.25
C TRP A 40 11.59 -8.89 2.27
N LYS A 41 11.61 -7.59 1.93
CA LYS A 41 12.05 -6.52 2.82
C LYS A 41 10.88 -5.60 3.14
N PRO A 42 10.73 -5.13 4.39
CA PRO A 42 9.70 -4.16 4.72
C PRO A 42 9.96 -2.84 3.98
N VAL A 43 8.91 -2.22 3.48
CA VAL A 43 8.93 -0.89 2.85
C VAL A 43 8.76 0.16 3.95
N ALA A 44 9.67 1.14 3.97
CA ALA A 44 9.64 2.20 4.97
C ALA A 44 8.42 3.13 4.75
N GLY A 45 7.90 3.69 5.84
CA GLY A 45 6.77 4.61 5.78
C GLY A 45 5.41 3.96 5.54
N SER A 46 5.31 2.63 5.50
CA SER A 46 4.02 1.93 5.46
C SER A 46 3.15 2.36 6.64
N PRO A 47 1.95 2.92 6.41
CA PRO A 47 1.05 3.26 7.50
C PRO A 47 0.73 2.05 8.40
N PRO A 48 0.74 2.21 9.73
CA PRO A 48 0.37 1.14 10.67
C PRO A 48 -1.14 0.88 10.60
N ALA A 49 -1.55 -0.35 10.93
CA ALA A 49 -2.96 -0.77 11.06
C ALA A 49 -3.83 -0.55 9.80
N MET A 50 -3.23 -0.59 8.61
CA MET A 50 -3.97 -0.52 7.34
C MET A 50 -4.46 -1.89 6.88
N HIS A 51 -5.70 -1.95 6.43
CA HIS A 51 -6.30 -3.11 5.78
C HIS A 51 -6.25 -2.88 4.26
N TYR A 52 -5.15 -3.26 3.63
CA TYR A 52 -5.01 -3.14 2.19
C TYR A 52 -5.93 -4.13 1.48
N ARG A 53 -6.75 -3.63 0.55
CA ARG A 53 -7.77 -4.38 -0.19
C ARG A 53 -7.38 -4.61 -1.64
N ALA A 54 -6.63 -3.68 -2.22
CA ALA A 54 -6.16 -3.74 -3.59
C ALA A 54 -4.74 -3.19 -3.70
N LEU A 55 -3.97 -3.74 -4.63
CA LEU A 55 -2.61 -3.35 -4.97
C LEU A 55 -2.43 -3.54 -6.48
N ALA A 56 -1.84 -2.56 -7.15
CA ALA A 56 -1.44 -2.64 -8.55
C ALA A 56 -0.08 -1.96 -8.75
N CYS A 57 0.77 -2.50 -9.61
CA CYS A 57 2.07 -1.91 -9.96
C CYS A 57 2.07 -1.55 -11.46
N PRO A 58 1.58 -0.34 -11.84
CA PRO A 58 1.42 0.03 -13.24
C PRO A 58 2.74 0.31 -13.98
N ALA A 59 3.83 0.57 -13.25
CA ALA A 59 5.15 0.83 -13.82
C ALA A 59 6.25 0.40 -12.85
N ASP A 60 7.48 0.33 -13.34
CA ASP A 60 8.64 0.00 -12.52
C ASP A 60 8.84 1.03 -11.42
N GLY A 61 9.05 0.53 -10.21
CA GLY A 61 9.14 1.34 -9.00
C GLY A 61 7.85 2.10 -8.65
N VAL A 62 6.72 1.87 -9.32
CA VAL A 62 5.45 2.54 -8.99
C VAL A 62 4.39 1.50 -8.68
N CYS A 63 3.92 1.50 -7.43
CA CYS A 63 2.76 0.71 -7.03
C CYS A 63 1.74 1.57 -6.29
N VAL A 64 0.47 1.27 -6.47
CA VAL A 64 -0.66 1.93 -5.82
C VAL A 64 -1.39 0.91 -4.99
N LEU A 65 -1.63 1.24 -3.72
CA LEU A 65 -2.37 0.45 -2.77
C LEU A 65 -3.58 1.23 -2.29
N VAL A 66 -4.68 0.52 -2.07
CA VAL A 66 -5.90 1.08 -1.51
C VAL A 66 -6.31 0.23 -0.31
N GLY A 67 -6.60 0.89 0.81
CA GLY A 67 -7.00 0.22 2.05
C GLY A 67 -7.67 1.20 3.01
N GLY A 68 -7.92 0.77 4.24
CA GLY A 68 -8.42 1.67 5.29
C GLY A 68 -8.10 1.10 6.67
N THR A 69 -8.32 1.90 7.72
CA THR A 69 -8.07 1.47 9.12
C THR A 69 -9.17 0.58 9.70
N GLY A 70 -10.20 0.26 8.92
CA GLY A 70 -11.30 -0.61 9.30
C GLY A 70 -12.32 -0.74 8.16
N ASP A 71 -13.32 -1.61 8.33
CA ASP A 71 -14.21 -1.93 7.21
C ASP A 71 -15.09 -0.77 6.74
N LEU A 72 -15.43 0.11 7.68
CA LEU A 72 -16.27 1.29 7.48
C LEU A 72 -15.45 2.59 7.37
N ALA A 73 -14.12 2.52 7.46
CA ALA A 73 -13.27 3.69 7.29
C ALA A 73 -13.21 4.12 5.81
N PRO A 74 -13.10 5.44 5.52
CA PRO A 74 -12.86 5.89 4.15
C PRO A 74 -11.59 5.25 3.61
N ALA A 75 -11.65 4.82 2.35
CA ALA A 75 -10.49 4.23 1.69
C ALA A 75 -9.40 5.30 1.52
N GLU A 76 -8.19 4.94 1.91
CA GLU A 76 -6.98 5.73 1.77
C GLU A 76 -6.12 5.12 0.67
N THR A 77 -5.48 5.99 -0.11
CA THR A 77 -4.55 5.59 -1.16
C THR A 77 -3.13 5.73 -0.66
N VAL A 78 -2.31 4.71 -0.89
CA VAL A 78 -0.87 4.74 -0.63
C VAL A 78 -0.17 4.53 -1.96
N VAL A 79 0.75 5.44 -2.31
CA VAL A 79 1.60 5.30 -3.48
C VAL A 79 2.98 4.91 -3.00
N LEU A 80 3.49 3.81 -3.55
CA LEU A 80 4.88 3.41 -3.45
C LEU A 80 5.66 3.97 -4.61
N ARG A 81 6.78 4.62 -4.30
CA ARG A 81 7.82 4.99 -5.27
C ARG A 81 9.13 4.35 -4.83
N GLY A 82 9.58 3.33 -5.54
CA GLY A 82 10.76 2.53 -5.19
C GLY A 82 10.58 1.81 -3.84
N THR A 83 11.23 2.31 -2.79
CA THR A 83 11.18 1.78 -1.43
C THR A 83 10.42 2.67 -0.45
N ASP A 84 9.84 3.76 -0.93
CA ASP A 84 9.21 4.77 -0.09
C ASP A 84 7.70 4.73 -0.27
N ALA A 85 6.98 4.47 0.82
CA ALA A 85 5.53 4.52 0.87
C ALA A 85 5.07 5.91 1.30
N THR A 86 4.23 6.53 0.47
CA THR A 86 3.58 7.80 0.82
C THR A 86 2.07 7.64 0.79
N LYS A 87 1.42 7.91 1.92
CA LYS A 87 -0.04 8.02 1.97
C LYS A 87 -0.46 9.28 1.23
N VAL A 88 -1.27 9.10 0.18
CA VAL A 88 -1.89 10.21 -0.54
C VAL A 88 -3.20 10.51 0.16
N THR A 89 -3.24 11.64 0.85
CA THR A 89 -4.51 12.14 1.39
C THR A 89 -5.20 12.90 0.26
N ALA A 90 -6.43 12.54 -0.08
CA ALA A 90 -7.22 13.38 -0.97
C ALA A 90 -7.28 14.79 -0.35
N PRO A 91 -7.16 15.87 -1.14
CA PRO A 91 -7.45 17.20 -0.61
C PRO A 91 -8.85 17.14 -0.01
N ALA A 92 -9.01 17.66 1.22
CA ALA A 92 -10.32 17.78 1.82
C ALA A 92 -11.21 18.49 0.80
N ILE A 93 -12.22 17.78 0.27
CA ILE A 93 -13.22 18.40 -0.60
C ILE A 93 -13.84 19.47 0.28
N GLY A 94 -13.47 20.72 0.05
CA GLY A 94 -13.94 21.83 0.84
C GLY A 94 -15.46 21.78 0.80
N ARG A 95 -16.10 21.53 1.94
CA ARG A 95 -17.53 21.77 2.08
C ARG A 95 -17.69 23.24 1.73
N SER A 96 -18.20 23.54 0.54
CA SER A 96 -18.53 24.90 0.16
C SER A 96 -19.45 25.42 1.26
N ARG A 97 -18.98 26.38 2.05
CA ARG A 97 -19.87 27.11 2.95
C ARG A 97 -20.94 27.71 2.05
N ALA A 98 -22.15 27.17 2.13
CA ALA A 98 -23.32 27.80 1.56
C ALA A 98 -23.37 29.20 2.18
N ARG A 99 -23.08 30.21 1.36
CA ARG A 99 -23.22 31.60 1.75
C ARG A 99 -24.73 31.82 1.79
N ALA A 100 -25.29 31.88 3.00
CA ALA A 100 -26.68 32.27 3.18
C ALA A 100 -26.84 33.70 2.66
N HIS A 101 -27.75 33.88 1.71
CA HIS A 101 -28.29 35.17 1.29
C HIS A 101 -29.53 35.48 2.14
#